data_AF-A0A4R5H0B8-F1
#
_entry.id   AF-A0A4R5H0B8-F1
#
_cell.length_a   1.000
_cell.length_b   1.000
_cell.length_c   1.000
_cell.angle_alpha   90.00
_cell.angle_beta   90.00
_cell.angle_gamma   90.00
#
_symmetry.space_group_name_H-M   'P 1'
#
loop_
_entity.id
_entity.type
_entity.pdbx_description
1 polymer ?
#
loop_
_entity_poly.entity_id
_entity_poly.type
_entity_poly.pdbx_seq_one_letter_code
_entity_poly.pdbx_strand_id
1 'polypeptide(L)'
;MKRKLTLRNKKHYSKLITWAKKEDLGLQNLLQVLSGVREIKQAERIANRYGTREDWDAAELSSSMISVPIVSFKDGQILSYAAYFSKDMLPDDKKVLYEVHFKSESSAEGMLSDVEIDESVTDAESRDGTIK
;
A
#
# COMPACT_ATOMS: atom_id res chain seq x y z
N MET A 1 -4.01 -44.65 -3.07
CA MET A 1 -3.16 -45.21 -4.16
C MET A 1 -2.27 -44.09 -4.71
N LYS A 2 -0.94 -44.21 -4.68
CA LYS A 2 -0.04 -43.15 -5.20
C LYS A 2 0.04 -43.26 -6.73
N ARG A 3 -0.35 -42.21 -7.46
CA ARG A 3 -0.25 -42.16 -8.93
C ARG A 3 1.21 -42.00 -9.34
N LYS A 4 1.66 -42.76 -10.36
CA LYS A 4 3.01 -42.62 -10.93
C LYS A 4 3.12 -41.31 -11.71
N LEU A 5 4.26 -40.64 -11.62
CA LEU A 5 4.54 -39.44 -12.42
C LEU A 5 4.71 -39.80 -13.90
N THR A 6 3.94 -39.14 -14.76
CA THR A 6 4.10 -39.24 -16.22
C THR A 6 5.38 -38.54 -16.68
N LEU A 7 5.89 -38.89 -17.87
CA LEU A 7 7.07 -38.25 -18.46
C LEU A 7 6.88 -36.73 -18.62
N ARG A 8 5.66 -36.30 -18.98
CA ARG A 8 5.29 -34.88 -19.10
C ARG A 8 5.46 -34.14 -17.78
N ASN A 9 5.01 -34.73 -16.68
CA ASN A 9 5.14 -34.15 -15.35
C ASN A 9 6.61 -34.05 -14.93
N LYS A 10 7.40 -35.11 -15.17
CA LYS A 10 8.84 -35.09 -14.88
C LYS A 10 9.55 -33.95 -15.60
N LYS A 11 9.33 -33.79 -16.91
CA LYS A 11 9.91 -32.68 -17.69
C LYS A 11 9.49 -31.31 -17.15
N HIS A 12 8.23 -31.16 -16.75
CA HIS A 12 7.73 -29.91 -16.18
C HIS A 12 8.43 -29.57 -14.86
N TYR A 13 8.51 -30.53 -13.93
CA TYR A 13 9.18 -30.31 -12.64
C TYR A 13 10.68 -30.09 -12.79
N SER A 14 11.36 -30.80 -13.69
CA SER A 14 12.77 -30.55 -13.98
C SER A 14 13.00 -29.10 -14.43
N LYS A 15 12.14 -28.56 -15.31
CA LYS A 15 12.24 -27.16 -15.73
C LYS A 15 12.06 -26.19 -14.56
N LEU A 16 11.07 -26.43 -13.69
CA LEU A 16 10.85 -25.60 -12.51
C LEU A 16 12.05 -25.61 -11.55
N ILE A 17 12.65 -26.79 -11.33
CA ILE A 17 13.85 -26.91 -10.49
C ILE A 17 15.04 -26.17 -11.12
N THR A 18 15.26 -26.33 -12.42
CA THR A 18 16.32 -25.61 -13.13
C THR A 18 16.12 -24.10 -13.05
N TRP A 19 14.87 -23.64 -13.17
CA TRP A 19 14.56 -22.22 -13.08
C TRP A 19 14.75 -21.69 -11.66
N ALA A 20 14.29 -22.41 -10.64
CA ALA A 20 14.50 -22.08 -9.24
C ALA A 20 15.98 -21.90 -8.92
N LYS A 21 16.84 -22.82 -9.39
CA LYS A 21 18.30 -22.72 -9.25
C LYS A 21 18.89 -21.52 -9.99
N LYS A 22 18.38 -21.20 -11.18
CA LYS A 22 18.88 -20.09 -11.99
C LYS A 22 18.60 -18.73 -11.33
N GLU A 23 17.43 -18.58 -10.74
CA GLU A 23 17.02 -17.34 -10.07
C GLU A 23 17.40 -17.30 -8.58
N ASP A 24 18.14 -18.31 -8.09
CA ASP A 24 18.50 -18.49 -6.68
C ASP A 24 17.30 -18.43 -5.71
N LEU A 25 16.19 -19.04 -6.12
CA LEU A 25 14.95 -19.10 -5.35
C LEU A 25 14.68 -20.52 -4.87
N GLY A 26 14.15 -20.65 -3.66
CA GLY A 26 13.52 -21.90 -3.22
C GLY A 26 12.36 -22.27 -4.15
N LEU A 27 12.22 -23.56 -4.49
CA LEU A 27 11.16 -24.03 -5.41
C LEU A 27 9.75 -23.60 -4.95
N GLN A 28 9.51 -23.60 -3.64
CA GLN A 28 8.24 -23.14 -3.07
C GLN A 28 7.97 -21.65 -3.38
N ASN A 29 8.98 -20.78 -3.21
CA ASN A 29 8.85 -19.36 -3.50
C ASN A 29 8.61 -19.14 -5.00
N LEU A 30 9.32 -19.89 -5.86
CA LEU A 30 9.08 -19.83 -7.30
C LEU A 30 7.63 -20.20 -7.65
N LEU A 31 7.06 -21.23 -7.02
CA LEU A 31 5.67 -21.63 -7.25
C LEU A 31 4.67 -20.54 -6.82
N GLN A 32 4.92 -19.88 -5.69
CA GLN A 32 4.10 -18.74 -5.22
C GLN A 32 4.18 -17.54 -6.16
N VAL A 33 5.38 -17.22 -6.65
CA VAL A 33 5.55 -16.16 -7.67
C VAL A 33 4.76 -16.52 -8.93
N LEU A 34 4.86 -17.75 -9.40
CA LEU A 34 4.14 -18.20 -10.60
C LEU A 34 2.63 -18.24 -10.42
N SER A 35 2.10 -18.50 -9.22
CA SER A 35 0.67 -18.38 -8.95
C SER A 35 0.24 -16.92 -8.99
N GLY A 36 0.98 -16.02 -8.33
CA GLY A 36 0.69 -14.57 -8.37
C GLY A 36 0.69 -14.02 -9.80
N VAL A 37 1.65 -14.41 -10.64
CA VAL A 37 1.68 -14.00 -12.06
C VAL A 37 0.44 -14.49 -12.83
N ARG A 38 -0.11 -15.66 -12.50
CA ARG A 38 -1.34 -16.15 -13.14
C ARG A 38 -2.56 -15.38 -12.69
N GLU A 39 -2.63 -15.04 -11.40
CA GLU A 39 -3.71 -14.24 -10.81
C GLU A 39 -3.75 -12.85 -11.44
N ILE A 40 -2.60 -12.18 -11.57
CA ILE A 40 -2.49 -10.87 -12.25
C ILE A 40 -3.00 -10.97 -13.68
N LYS A 41 -2.53 -11.96 -14.45
CA LYS A 41 -3.00 -12.16 -15.84
C LYS A 41 -4.49 -12.45 -15.93
N GLN A 42 -5.07 -13.12 -14.93
CA GLN A 42 -6.50 -13.37 -14.89
C GLN A 42 -7.26 -12.07 -14.61
N ALA A 43 -6.81 -11.26 -13.65
CA ALA A 43 -7.38 -9.95 -13.35
C ALA A 43 -7.32 -9.03 -14.58
N GLU A 44 -6.18 -8.97 -15.29
CA GLU A 44 -6.02 -8.21 -16.54
C GLU A 44 -7.02 -8.66 -17.62
N ARG A 45 -7.22 -9.98 -17.79
CA ARG A 45 -8.21 -10.50 -18.75
C ARG A 45 -9.63 -10.12 -18.40
N ILE A 46 -9.97 -10.12 -17.11
CA ILE A 46 -11.29 -9.71 -16.63
C ILE A 46 -11.47 -8.22 -16.89
N ALA A 47 -10.50 -7.39 -16.51
CA ALA A 47 -10.49 -5.95 -16.74
C ALA A 47 -10.65 -5.62 -18.24
N ASN A 48 -9.87 -6.25 -19.11
CA ASN A 48 -9.92 -6.00 -20.56
C ASN A 48 -11.24 -6.46 -21.21
N ARG A 49 -11.89 -7.51 -20.67
CA ARG A 49 -13.10 -8.07 -21.27
C ARG A 49 -14.37 -7.36 -20.80
N TYR A 50 -14.45 -7.05 -19.51
CA TYR A 50 -15.68 -6.55 -18.89
C TYR A 50 -15.57 -5.10 -18.43
N GLY A 51 -14.36 -4.54 -18.36
CA GLY A 51 -14.07 -3.24 -17.76
C GLY A 51 -13.98 -3.29 -16.23
N THR A 52 -13.64 -2.13 -15.66
CA THR A 52 -13.46 -1.93 -14.23
C THR A 52 -14.08 -0.61 -13.77
N ARG A 53 -14.40 -0.51 -12.49
CA ARG A 53 -14.78 0.74 -11.82
C ARG A 53 -14.10 0.87 -10.47
N GLU A 54 -13.93 2.11 -10.02
CA GLU A 54 -13.57 2.41 -8.63
C GLU A 54 -14.80 2.29 -7.74
N ASP A 55 -14.67 1.55 -6.65
CA ASP A 55 -15.70 1.42 -5.64
C ASP A 55 -15.40 2.36 -4.46
N TRP A 56 -15.88 3.59 -4.60
CA TRP A 56 -15.70 4.66 -3.63
C TRP A 56 -16.48 4.42 -2.32
N ASP A 57 -17.48 3.53 -2.31
CA ASP A 57 -18.23 3.19 -1.10
C ASP A 57 -17.40 2.32 -0.15
N ALA A 58 -16.40 1.61 -0.69
CA ALA A 58 -15.44 0.79 0.04
C ALA A 58 -14.04 1.45 0.12
N ALA A 59 -13.96 2.77 -0.04
CA ALA A 59 -12.69 3.48 0.07
C ALA A 59 -12.18 3.48 1.53
N GLU A 60 -10.89 3.18 1.69
CA GLU A 60 -10.20 3.24 2.97
C GLU A 60 -9.37 4.52 3.05
N LEU A 61 -9.56 5.29 4.13
CA LEU A 61 -8.81 6.52 4.38
C LEU A 61 -7.75 6.24 5.44
N SER A 62 -6.51 6.60 5.14
CA SER A 62 -5.39 6.56 6.08
C SER A 62 -4.83 7.97 6.26
N SER A 63 -3.99 8.17 7.27
CA SER A 63 -3.32 9.45 7.55
C SER A 63 -2.39 9.94 6.43
N SER A 64 -2.09 9.13 5.43
CA SER A 64 -1.19 9.50 4.32
C SER A 64 -1.78 9.32 2.92
N MET A 65 -2.88 8.58 2.78
CA MET A 65 -3.50 8.32 1.48
C MET A 65 -4.94 7.84 1.59
N ILE A 66 -5.66 7.99 0.48
CA ILE A 66 -6.94 7.34 0.24
C ILE A 66 -6.70 6.16 -0.69
N SER A 67 -7.08 4.96 -0.27
CA SER A 67 -7.03 3.75 -1.10
C SER A 67 -8.43 3.34 -1.53
N VAL A 68 -8.64 3.19 -2.84
CA VAL A 68 -9.93 2.87 -3.43
C VAL A 68 -9.83 1.54 -4.19
N PRO A 69 -10.67 0.55 -3.87
CA PRO A 69 -10.69 -0.71 -4.61
C PRO A 69 -11.17 -0.50 -6.04
N ILE A 70 -10.45 -1.08 -6.99
CA ILE A 70 -10.86 -1.19 -8.40
C ILE A 70 -11.49 -2.57 -8.57
N VAL A 71 -12.78 -2.58 -8.89
CA VAL A 71 -13.60 -3.78 -9.00
C VAL A 71 -14.00 -4.08 -10.45
N SER A 72 -14.21 -5.36 -10.76
CA SER A 72 -14.76 -5.78 -12.05
C SER A 72 -16.24 -5.39 -12.17
N PHE A 73 -16.66 -4.94 -13.36
CA PHE A 73 -18.08 -4.76 -13.67
C PHE A 73 -18.87 -6.08 -13.68
N LYS A 74 -18.21 -7.22 -13.86
CA LYS A 74 -18.88 -8.52 -14.02
C LYS A 74 -19.47 -9.04 -12.72
N ASP A 75 -18.65 -9.09 -11.67
CA ASP A 75 -18.93 -9.79 -10.42
C ASP A 75 -18.57 -8.97 -9.17
N GLY A 76 -18.09 -7.73 -9.35
CA GLY A 76 -17.66 -6.89 -8.24
C GLY A 76 -16.38 -7.35 -7.56
N GLN A 77 -15.65 -8.32 -8.14
CA GLN A 77 -14.39 -8.78 -7.56
C GLN A 77 -13.35 -7.65 -7.57
N ILE A 78 -12.67 -7.44 -6.45
CA ILE A 78 -11.52 -6.52 -6.34
C ILE A 78 -10.35 -7.07 -7.17
N LEU A 79 -9.86 -6.26 -8.10
CA LEU A 79 -8.75 -6.61 -8.99
C LEU A 79 -7.46 -5.89 -8.60
N SER A 80 -7.56 -4.66 -8.13
CA SER A 80 -6.42 -3.83 -7.71
C SER A 80 -6.92 -2.70 -6.79
N TYR A 81 -6.00 -1.88 -6.30
CA TYR A 81 -6.30 -0.66 -5.54
C TYR A 81 -5.68 0.55 -6.22
N ALA A 82 -6.43 1.64 -6.31
CA ALA A 82 -5.89 2.96 -6.61
C ALA A 82 -5.50 3.65 -5.30
N ALA A 83 -4.34 4.30 -5.27
CA ALA A 83 -3.88 5.07 -4.12
C ALA A 83 -3.72 6.55 -4.50
N TYR A 84 -4.37 7.41 -3.74
CA TYR A 84 -4.36 8.86 -3.92
C TYR A 84 -3.68 9.52 -2.73
N PHE A 85 -2.57 10.22 -3.00
CA PHE A 85 -1.73 10.84 -1.97
C PHE A 85 -1.97 12.34 -1.82
N SER A 86 -2.70 12.95 -2.75
CA SER A 86 -3.00 14.38 -2.70
C SER A 86 -4.39 14.67 -3.26
N LYS A 87 -4.93 15.83 -2.85
CA LYS A 87 -6.24 16.33 -3.31
C LYS A 87 -6.30 16.44 -4.84
N ASP A 88 -5.19 16.77 -5.49
CA ASP A 88 -5.16 17.00 -6.94
C ASP A 88 -5.24 15.70 -7.75
N MET A 89 -4.92 14.55 -7.14
CA MET A 89 -5.06 13.24 -7.78
C MET A 89 -6.50 12.73 -7.77
N LEU A 90 -7.36 13.30 -6.91
CA LEU A 90 -8.74 12.86 -6.76
C LEU A 90 -9.63 13.45 -7.88
N PRO A 91 -10.64 12.70 -8.32
CA PRO A 91 -11.73 13.25 -9.12
C PRO A 91 -12.36 14.47 -8.43
N ASP A 92 -12.83 15.45 -9.21
CA ASP A 92 -13.32 16.73 -8.69
C ASP A 92 -14.47 16.57 -7.68
N ASP A 93 -15.34 15.60 -7.90
CA ASP A 93 -16.46 15.26 -7.01
C ASP A 93 -16.03 14.56 -5.71
N LYS A 94 -14.80 14.04 -5.66
CA LYS A 94 -14.21 13.34 -4.50
C LYS A 94 -13.21 14.17 -3.72
N LYS A 95 -12.81 15.34 -4.23
CA LYS A 95 -11.87 16.26 -3.56
C LYS A 95 -12.32 16.69 -2.15
N VAL A 96 -13.64 16.71 -1.91
CA VAL A 96 -14.21 17.05 -0.59
C VAL A 96 -13.81 16.03 0.49
N LEU A 97 -13.69 14.74 0.13
CA LEU A 97 -13.32 13.67 1.07
C LEU A 97 -11.93 13.92 1.68
N TYR A 98 -11.00 14.44 0.88
CA TYR A 98 -9.67 14.79 1.33
C TYR A 98 -9.68 15.95 2.34
N GLU A 99 -10.51 16.97 2.10
CA GLU A 99 -10.56 18.12 3.00
C GLU A 99 -11.15 17.76 4.35
N VAL A 100 -12.20 16.92 4.38
CA VAL A 100 -12.83 16.48 5.62
C VAL A 100 -11.86 15.65 6.46
N HIS A 101 -11.16 14.68 5.85
CA HIS A 101 -10.26 13.81 6.60
C HIS A 101 -8.94 14.48 7.00
N PHE A 102 -8.21 15.09 6.07
CA PHE A 102 -6.84 15.55 6.33
C PHE A 102 -6.76 16.94 6.99
N LYS A 103 -7.76 17.83 6.81
CA LYS A 103 -7.79 19.09 7.60
C LYS A 103 -8.22 18.85 9.05
N SER A 104 -8.96 17.78 9.33
CA SER A 104 -9.35 17.43 10.69
C SER A 104 -8.15 16.98 11.54
N GLU A 105 -7.16 16.32 10.93
CA GLU A 105 -5.90 15.94 11.61
C GLU A 105 -4.96 17.14 11.81
N SER A 106 -4.85 18.04 10.83
CA SER A 106 -4.07 19.29 10.98
C SER A 106 -4.65 20.25 12.04
N SER A 107 -5.97 20.23 12.26
CA SER A 107 -6.60 21.04 13.32
C SER A 107 -6.33 20.49 14.72
N ALA A 108 -5.95 19.21 14.86
CA ALA A 108 -5.54 18.63 16.14
C ALA A 108 -4.10 19.03 16.54
N GLU A 109 -3.22 19.37 15.59
CA GLU A 109 -1.90 19.95 15.90
C GLU A 109 -1.99 21.41 16.36
N GLY A 110 -2.99 22.16 15.91
CA GLY A 110 -3.21 23.56 16.31
C GLY A 110 -3.69 23.78 17.76
N MET A 111 -4.08 22.71 18.48
CA MET A 111 -4.48 22.83 19.90
C MET A 111 -3.31 22.69 20.88
N LEU A 112 -2.11 22.33 20.41
CA LEU A 112 -0.90 22.24 21.25
C LEU A 112 -0.01 23.50 21.18
N SER A 113 -0.35 24.47 20.33
CA SER A 113 0.41 25.73 20.19
C SER A 113 -0.03 26.85 21.15
N ASP A 114 -1.12 26.66 21.90
CA ASP A 114 -1.65 27.68 22.83
C ASP A 114 -1.14 27.53 24.28
N VAL A 115 -0.06 26.78 24.50
CA VAL A 115 0.68 26.88 25.77
C VAL A 115 1.58 28.10 25.68
N GLU A 116 1.05 29.25 26.11
CA GLU A 116 1.84 30.44 26.42
C GLU A 116 2.97 30.02 27.39
N ILE A 117 4.20 29.95 26.88
CA ILE A 117 5.39 29.85 27.72
C ILE A 117 5.60 31.25 28.28
N ASP A 118 5.23 31.44 29.53
CA ASP A 118 5.51 32.64 30.32
C ASP A 118 7.04 32.76 30.49
N GLU A 119 7.68 33.54 29.61
CA GLU A 119 9.10 33.91 29.72
C GLU A 119 9.29 34.92 30.86
N SER A 120 9.17 34.45 32.09
CA SER A 120 9.76 35.13 33.24
C SER A 120 10.67 34.16 33.97
N VAL A 121 11.98 34.35 33.76
CA VAL A 121 13.10 34.25 34.73
C VAL A 121 14.39 34.34 33.90
N THR A 122 14.79 35.56 33.56
CA THR A 122 16.21 35.88 33.39
C THR A 122 16.71 36.31 34.75
N ASP A 123 17.58 35.51 35.36
CA ASP A 123 18.76 35.96 36.13
C ASP A 123 19.44 34.74 36.77
N ALA A 124 20.51 34.26 36.13
CA ALA A 124 21.50 33.42 36.79
C ALA A 124 22.90 33.90 36.36
N GLU A 125 23.59 34.40 37.36
CA GLU A 125 24.88 35.09 37.32
C GLU A 125 25.97 34.25 36.65
N SER A 126 26.67 34.86 35.69
CA SER A 126 27.96 34.40 35.19
C SER A 126 29.06 34.94 36.10
N ARG A 127 29.58 34.08 36.98
CA ARG A 127 30.89 34.27 37.63
C ARG A 127 31.58 32.91 37.74
N ASP A 128 32.40 32.61 36.75
CA ASP A 128 33.48 31.65 36.91
C ASP A 128 34.77 32.25 36.35
N GLY A 129 35.85 32.14 37.13
CA GLY A 129 37.11 32.76 36.77
C GLY A 129 38.14 32.84 37.89
N THR A 130 38.80 31.71 38.13
CA THR A 130 40.24 31.53 38.42
C THR A 130 40.55 30.90 39.78
N ILE A 131 40.88 29.61 39.70
CA ILE A 131 41.50 28.79 40.74
C ILE A 131 43.00 29.09 40.80
N LYS A 132 43.55 29.02 42.01
CA LYS A 132 44.94 29.24 42.45
C LYS A 132 46.03 28.62 41.58
#